data_AF-A0AAW0LQ16-F1
#
_entry.id   AF-A0AAW0LQ16-F1
#
_cell.length_a   1.000
_cell.length_b   1.000
_cell.length_c   1.000
_cell.angle_alpha   90.00
_cell.angle_beta   90.00
_cell.angle_gamma   90.00
#
_symmetry.space_group_name_H-M   'P 1'
#
loop_
_entity.id
_entity.type
_entity.pdbx_description
1 polymer ?
#
loop_
_entity_poly.entity_id
_entity_poly.type
_entity_poly.pdbx_seq_one_letter_code
_entity_poly.pdbx_strand_id
1 'polypeptide(L)'
;MLGYNGISICVSETGWPSKGDVDEFGATLDNAAKYNGNLISMVAQNKVTLLKPNSDLDVYIFALFNENMKPGPTSERNFGYFNLMIFSGVM
;
A
#
# COMPACT_ATOMS: atom_id res chain seq x y z
N MET A 1 -18.09 -25.72 -6.52
CA MET A 1 -17.43 -24.42 -6.80
C MET A 1 -18.50 -23.44 -7.28
N LEU A 2 -18.68 -22.29 -6.63
CA LEU A 2 -19.91 -21.47 -6.70
C LEU A 2 -20.13 -20.65 -8.01
N GLY A 3 -19.49 -20.99 -9.13
CA GLY A 3 -19.84 -20.43 -10.45
C GLY A 3 -19.39 -18.99 -10.77
N TYR A 4 -18.58 -18.34 -9.92
CA TYR A 4 -18.19 -16.93 -10.08
C TYR A 4 -16.89 -16.69 -10.87
N ASN A 5 -16.55 -17.54 -11.83
CA ASN A 5 -15.24 -17.50 -12.50
C ASN A 5 -15.01 -16.25 -13.38
N GLY A 6 -16.08 -15.53 -13.76
CA GLY A 6 -16.03 -14.33 -14.61
C GLY A 6 -15.91 -13.00 -13.85
N ILE A 7 -15.88 -13.01 -12.51
CA ILE A 7 -15.72 -11.77 -11.73
C ILE A 7 -14.26 -11.33 -11.78
N SER A 8 -14.03 -10.08 -12.21
CA SER A 8 -12.73 -9.41 -12.15
C SER A 8 -12.40 -9.03 -10.71
N ILE A 9 -11.12 -9.10 -10.36
CA ILE A 9 -10.62 -8.76 -9.03
C ILE A 9 -9.76 -7.50 -9.16
N CYS A 10 -10.08 -6.49 -8.36
CA CYS A 10 -9.28 -5.30 -8.16
C CYS A 10 -8.80 -5.28 -6.71
N VAL A 11 -7.51 -5.05 -6.50
CA VAL A 11 -6.96 -4.80 -5.17
C VAL A 11 -7.15 -3.31 -4.89
N SER A 12 -8.25 -2.98 -4.23
CA SER A 12 -8.67 -1.60 -3.98
C SER A 12 -7.71 -0.84 -3.07
N GLU A 13 -7.03 -1.53 -2.16
CA GLU A 13 -6.07 -0.94 -1.23
C GLU A 13 -5.02 -1.97 -0.86
N THR A 14 -3.75 -1.58 -0.96
CA THR A 14 -2.64 -2.33 -0.36
C THR A 14 -1.43 -1.42 -0.16
N GLY A 15 -0.68 -1.62 0.91
CA GLY A 15 0.49 -0.82 1.21
C GLY A 15 1.15 -1.29 2.50
N TRP A 16 2.23 -0.60 2.88
CA TRP A 16 2.97 -0.94 4.08
C TRP A 16 3.41 0.32 4.84
N PRO A 17 3.20 0.38 6.16
CA PRO A 17 3.48 1.59 6.94
C PRO A 17 4.98 1.80 7.14
N SER A 18 5.41 3.05 7.05
CA SER A 18 6.82 3.45 7.20
C SER A 18 7.26 3.65 8.65
N LYS A 19 6.31 3.71 9.58
CA LYS A 19 6.53 3.89 11.02
C LYS A 19 5.33 3.34 11.81
N GLY A 20 5.59 2.67 12.93
CA GLY A 20 4.56 2.18 13.84
C GLY A 20 4.88 2.45 15.31
N ASP A 21 4.06 1.88 16.19
CA ASP A 21 4.27 1.83 17.63
C ASP A 21 5.42 0.86 17.99
N VAL A 22 5.81 0.81 19.27
CA VAL A 22 6.99 0.06 19.73
C VAL A 22 6.91 -1.45 19.51
N ASP A 23 5.70 -1.99 19.39
CA ASP A 23 5.38 -3.39 19.14
C ASP A 23 5.09 -3.68 17.65
N GLU A 24 5.09 -2.67 16.78
CA GLU A 24 4.90 -2.78 15.33
C GLU A 24 6.24 -2.89 14.58
N PHE A 25 7.07 -3.88 14.93
CA PHE A 25 8.46 -4.01 14.43
C PHE A 25 8.60 -4.05 12.90
N GLY A 26 7.54 -4.43 12.18
CA GLY A 26 7.53 -4.46 10.72
C GLY A 26 7.32 -3.10 10.06
N ALA A 27 6.80 -2.11 10.78
CA ALA A 27 6.47 -0.78 10.27
C ALA A 27 7.73 0.10 10.21
N THR A 28 8.56 -0.17 9.21
CA THR A 28 9.82 0.54 8.99
C THR A 28 9.87 1.13 7.59
N LEU A 29 10.64 2.21 7.42
CA LEU A 29 10.82 2.89 6.14
C LEU A 29 11.42 1.94 5.07
N ASP A 30 12.35 1.08 5.45
CA ASP A 30 12.95 0.08 4.55
C ASP A 30 11.92 -0.97 4.09
N ASN A 31 11.10 -1.49 5.00
CA ASN A 31 10.05 -2.44 4.64
C ASN A 31 8.98 -1.79 3.77
N ALA A 32 8.59 -0.55 4.07
CA ALA A 32 7.63 0.20 3.26
C ALA A 32 8.14 0.44 1.82
N ALA A 33 9.40 0.85 1.69
CA ALA A 33 10.04 1.03 0.39
C ALA A 33 10.12 -0.28 -0.40
N LYS A 34 10.50 -1.39 0.25
CA LYS A 34 10.56 -2.72 -0.37
C LYS A 34 9.19 -3.20 -0.82
N TYR A 35 8.18 -3.12 0.04
CA TYR A 35 6.84 -3.60 -0.27
C TYR A 35 6.24 -2.82 -1.44
N ASN A 36 6.15 -1.50 -1.32
CA ASN A 36 5.54 -0.64 -2.33
C ASN A 36 6.35 -0.66 -3.64
N GLY A 37 7.68 -0.62 -3.56
CA GLY A 37 8.56 -0.67 -4.73
C GLY A 37 8.48 -2.00 -5.49
N ASN A 38 8.46 -3.13 -4.77
CA ASN A 38 8.30 -4.44 -5.41
C ASN A 38 6.92 -4.62 -6.02
N LEU A 39 5.88 -4.08 -5.39
CA LEU A 39 4.52 -4.11 -5.93
C LEU A 39 4.43 -3.33 -7.25
N ILE A 40 4.96 -2.09 -7.29
CA ILE A 40 5.01 -1.29 -8.52
C ILE A 40 5.78 -2.04 -9.61
N SER A 41 6.96 -2.58 -9.27
CA SER A 41 7.79 -3.33 -10.19
C SER A 41 7.09 -4.59 -10.73
N MET A 42 6.35 -5.30 -9.88
CA MET A 42 5.57 -6.48 -10.24
C MET A 42 4.46 -6.14 -11.23
N VAL A 43 3.68 -5.09 -10.96
CA VAL A 43 2.60 -4.62 -11.85
C VAL A 43 3.16 -4.11 -13.18
N ALA A 44 4.26 -3.33 -13.15
CA ALA A 44 4.92 -2.84 -14.36
C ALA A 44 5.48 -3.97 -15.26
N GLN A 45 5.77 -5.14 -14.68
CA GLN A 45 6.19 -6.34 -15.41
C GLN A 45 5.01 -7.19 -15.91
N ASN A 46 3.77 -6.72 -15.76
CA ASN A 46 2.54 -7.47 -16.07
C ASN A 46 2.50 -8.85 -15.38
N LYS A 47 3.06 -8.96 -14.17
CA LYS A 47 2.97 -10.20 -13.41
C LYS A 47 1.53 -10.38 -12.90
N VAL A 48 1.00 -11.56 -13.19
CA VAL A 48 -0.36 -11.98 -12.87
C VAL A 48 -0.35 -13.03 -11.76
N THR A 49 -1.52 -13.29 -11.17
CA THR A 49 -1.65 -14.35 -10.17
C THR A 49 -1.75 -15.73 -10.85
N LEU A 50 -1.22 -16.77 -10.20
CA LEU A 50 -1.25 -18.14 -10.75
C LEU A 50 -2.67 -18.64 -11.07
N LEU A 51 -3.67 -18.20 -10.31
CA LEU A 51 -5.07 -18.60 -10.48
C LEU A 51 -5.81 -17.80 -11.57
N LYS A 52 -5.25 -16.67 -12.02
CA LYS A 52 -5.83 -15.81 -13.06
C LYS A 52 -4.72 -15.30 -14.00
N PRO A 53 -4.11 -16.18 -14.81
CA PRO A 53 -2.95 -15.82 -15.63
C PRO A 53 -3.29 -14.92 -16.84
N ASN A 54 -4.56 -14.79 -17.20
CA ASN A 54 -5.02 -14.02 -18.36
C ASN A 54 -5.90 -12.81 -17.96
N SER A 55 -5.81 -12.34 -16.72
CA SER A 55 -6.54 -11.15 -16.27
C SER A 55 -5.58 -10.02 -16.00
N ASP A 56 -6.00 -8.79 -16.33
CA ASP A 56 -5.33 -7.58 -15.87
C ASP A 56 -5.39 -7.52 -14.33
N LEU A 57 -4.31 -7.01 -13.73
CA LEU A 57 -4.17 -6.87 -12.29
C LEU A 57 -4.23 -5.39 -11.92
N ASP A 58 -5.41 -4.93 -11.52
CA ASP A 58 -5.62 -3.57 -11.03
C ASP A 58 -5.29 -3.49 -9.53
N VAL A 59 -4.30 -2.67 -9.17
CA VAL A 59 -3.86 -2.48 -7.79
C VAL A 59 -3.69 -1.00 -7.47
N TYR A 60 -4.26 -0.59 -6.33
CA TYR A 60 -4.13 0.76 -5.81
C TYR A 60 -3.30 0.76 -4.54
N ILE A 61 -2.25 1.57 -4.52
CA ILE A 61 -1.37 1.71 -3.36
C ILE A 61 -2.06 2.59 -2.32
N PHE A 62 -2.21 2.04 -1.13
CA PHE A 62 -2.67 2.76 0.05
C PHE A 62 -1.46 3.27 0.85
N ALA A 63 -1.24 4.57 0.99
CA ALA A 63 -1.97 5.69 0.40
C ALA A 63 -1.00 6.72 -0.19
N LEU A 64 -1.53 7.75 -0.85
CA LEU A 64 -0.68 8.78 -1.45
C LEU A 64 0.08 9.59 -0.38
N PHE A 65 -0.59 9.91 0.75
CA PHE A 65 -0.04 10.73 1.82
C PHE A 65 -0.24 10.09 3.19
N ASN A 66 0.62 10.49 4.14
CA ASN A 66 0.42 10.19 5.56
C ASN A 66 -0.82 10.91 6.08
N GLU A 67 -1.74 10.15 6.68
CA GLU A 67 -3.02 10.66 7.19
C GLU A 67 -2.95 10.90 8.70
N ASN A 68 -2.47 12.07 9.11
CA ASN A 68 -2.19 12.41 10.51
C ASN A 68 -3.41 12.37 11.46
N MET A 69 -4.63 12.38 10.92
CA MET A 69 -5.88 12.34 11.69
C MET A 69 -6.48 10.93 11.81
N LYS A 70 -5.85 9.89 11.25
CA LYS A 70 -6.37 8.52 11.40
C LYS A 70 -6.32 8.07 12.86
N PRO A 71 -7.43 7.49 13.38
CA PRO A 71 -7.45 6.89 14.71
C PRO A 71 -6.63 5.60 14.72
N GLY A 72 -6.35 5.08 15.92
CA GLY A 72 -5.66 3.80 16.09
C GLY A 72 -4.13 3.94 16.19
N PRO A 73 -3.38 2.86 15.90
CA PRO A 73 -1.94 2.79 16.12
C PRO A 73 -1.17 3.78 15.24
N THR A 74 0.10 3.99 15.57
CA THR A 74 0.95 4.91 14.80
C THR A 74 1.08 4.50 13.34
N SER A 75 1.08 3.21 13.02
CA SER A 75 1.10 2.70 11.64
C SER A 75 0.01 3.29 10.74
N GLU A 76 -1.21 3.43 11.24
CA GLU A 76 -2.35 3.96 10.48
C GLU A 76 -2.10 5.36 9.90
N ARG A 77 -1.23 6.16 10.55
CA ARG A 77 -0.89 7.53 10.12
C ARG A 77 0.31 7.57 9.17
N ASN A 78 0.92 6.42 8.85
CA ASN A 78 2.24 6.33 8.20
C ASN A 78 2.29 5.43 6.95
N PHE A 79 1.14 5.16 6.32
CA PHE A 79 1.03 4.42 5.04
C PHE A 79 1.35 5.24 3.78
N GLY A 80 1.52 6.55 3.92
CA GLY A 80 1.74 7.47 2.82
C GLY A 80 3.01 7.17 2.05
N TYR A 81 2.90 7.10 0.72
CA TYR A 81 4.06 7.08 -0.16
C TYR A 81 4.84 8.41 -0.10
N PHE A 82 4.12 9.52 0.09
CA PHE A 82 4.70 10.84 0.29
C PHE A 82 4.41 11.39 1.69
N ASN A 83 5.37 12.13 2.22
CA ASN A 83 5.14 13.05 3.32
C ASN A 83 4.60 14.37 2.77
N LEU A 84 3.51 14.86 3.35
CA LEU A 84 3.05 16.23 3.13
C LEU A 84 4.09 17.19 3.75
N MET A 85 4.97 17.77 2.92
CA MET A 85 5.73 18.96 3.30
C MET A 85 4.79 20.17 3.25
N ILE A 86 3.87 20.28 4.20
CA ILE A 86 3.23 21.57 4.49
C ILE A 86 4.18 22.29 5.45
N PHE A 87 4.75 23.40 4.97
CA PHE A 87 5.66 24.30 5.69
C PHE A 87 5.30 24.46 7.17
N SER A 88 5.98 23.72 8.06
CA SER A 88 5.87 23.88 9.50
C SER A 88 6.73 25.04 9.99
N GLY A 89 6.58 26.24 9.41
CA GLY A 89 7.51 27.34 9.71
C GLY A 89 7.23 28.73 9.16
N VAL A 90 6.00 29.08 8.77
CA VAL A 90 5.63 30.50 8.59
C VAL A 90 4.25 30.77 9.18
N MET A 91 4.21 30.93 10.51
CA MET A 91 3.38 31.90 11.23
C MET A 91 4.04 32.18 12.58
#